data_AF-A0A3R6UF93-F1
#
_entry.id   AF-A0A3R6UF93-F1
#
_cell.length_a   1.000
_cell.length_b   1.000
_cell.length_c   1.000
_cell.angle_alpha   90.00
_cell.angle_beta   90.00
_cell.angle_gamma   90.00
#
_symmetry.space_group_name_H-M   'P 1'
#
loop_
_entity.id
_entity.type
_entity.pdbx_description
1 polymer ?
#
loop_
_entity_poly.entity_id
_entity_poly.type
_entity_poly.pdbx_seq_one_letter_code
_entity_poly.pdbx_strand_id
1 'polypeptide(L)' 'MHLKYIGRDDWGRYVYEDENGKLWKNTDCCSPRECCEERGDTLNSSAGNEFDGEPDCFMAAHIKVEYLPEEGGEQDG' A
#
# COMPACT_ATOMS: atom_id res chain seq x y z
N MET A 1 -8.81 8.78 -2.24
CA MET A 1 -8.88 7.31 -2.15
C MET A 1 -8.26 6.92 -0.84
N HIS A 2 -9.02 6.22 0.01
CA HIS A 2 -8.52 5.79 1.30
C HIS A 2 -7.86 4.43 1.18
N LEU A 3 -6.66 4.30 1.73
CA LEU A 3 -5.92 3.06 1.73
C LEU A 3 -5.70 2.58 3.16
N LYS A 4 -6.15 1.36 3.45
CA LYS A 4 -5.86 0.66 4.69
C LYS A 4 -4.64 -0.22 4.47
N TYR A 5 -3.61 -0.04 5.28
CA TYR A 5 -2.49 -0.97 5.29
C TYR A 5 -2.95 -2.33 5.83
N ILE A 6 -2.65 -3.42 5.10
CA ILE A 6 -3.07 -4.77 5.46
C ILE A 6 -1.90 -5.74 5.67
N GLY A 7 -0.66 -5.33 5.39
CA GLY A 7 0.53 -6.13 5.67
C GLY A 7 1.62 -6.01 4.60
N ARG A 8 2.64 -6.86 4.71
CA ARG A 8 3.68 -7.03 3.68
C ARG A 8 3.51 -8.36 2.99
N ASP A 9 3.70 -8.37 1.67
CA ASP A 9 3.73 -9.61 0.89
C ASP A 9 5.05 -10.38 1.06
N ASP A 10 5.14 -11.56 0.46
CA ASP A 10 6.32 -12.44 0.52
C ASP A 10 7.63 -11.80 -0.02
N TRP A 11 7.53 -10.72 -0.80
CA TRP A 11 8.69 -9.96 -1.27
C TRP A 11 9.02 -8.74 -0.40
N GLY A 12 8.30 -8.56 0.72
CA GLY A 12 8.49 -7.47 1.67
C GLY A 12 7.87 -6.14 1.24
N ARG A 13 6.99 -6.14 0.23
CA ARG A 13 6.34 -4.93 -0.30
C ARG A 13 5.10 -4.63 0.53
N TYR A 14 4.83 -3.36 0.81
CA TYR A 14 3.65 -2.97 1.57
C TYR A 14 2.40 -3.11 0.71
N VAL A 15 1.38 -3.76 1.26
CA VAL A 15 0.09 -4.00 0.62
C VAL A 15 -0.98 -3.20 1.34
N TYR A 16 -1.82 -2.55 0.54
CA TYR A 16 -2.92 -1.72 0.99
C TYR A 16 -4.22 -2.16 0.30
N GLU A 17 -5.33 -2.02 1.00
CA GLU A 17 -6.67 -2.24 0.46
C GLU A 17 -7.41 -0.91 0.38
N ASP A 18 -8.05 -0.64 -0.76
CA ASP A 18 -8.93 0.52 -0.91
C ASP A 18 -10.38 0.24 -0.50
N GLU A 19 -11.20 1.28 -0.50
CA GLU A 19 -12.62 1.20 -0.14
C GLU A 19 -13.47 0.27 -1.02
N ASN A 20 -12.97 -0.16 -2.19
CA ASN A 20 -13.63 -1.10 -3.09
C ASN A 20 -13.07 -2.53 -2.97
N GLY A 21 -12.18 -2.78 -2.02
CA GLY A 21 -11.51 -4.07 -1.83
C GLY A 21 -10.40 -4.34 -2.85
N LYS A 22 -9.91 -3.30 -3.55
CA LYS A 22 -8.80 -3.45 -4.49
C LYS A 22 -7.47 -3.31 -3.77
N LEU A 23 -6.54 -4.19 -4.11
CA LEU A 23 -5.21 -4.25 -3.51
C LEU A 23 -4.19 -3.43 -4.29
N TRP A 24 -3.43 -2.64 -3.55
CA TRP A 24 -2.40 -1.74 -4.03
C TRP A 24 -1.08 -2.03 -3.32
N LYS A 25 0.03 -1.93 -4.05
CA LYS A 25 1.37 -2.29 -3.59
C LYS A 25 2.32 -1.13 -3.74
N ASN A 26 3.11 -0.89 -2.69
CA ASN A 26 4.28 -0.03 -2.79
C ASN A 26 5.51 -0.89 -3.04
N THR A 27 6.01 -0.83 -4.29
CA THR A 27 7.15 -1.62 -4.78
C THR A 27 8.49 -0.91 -4.57
N ASP A 28 8.49 0.42 -4.44
CA ASP A 28 9.70 1.27 -4.42
C ASP A 28 10.10 1.69 -2.98
N CYS A 29 9.64 0.97 -1.96
CA CYS A 29 9.88 1.32 -0.58
C CYS A 29 11.01 0.51 0.06
N CYS A 30 12.23 1.07 0.05
CA CYS A 30 13.39 0.58 0.84
C CYS A 30 13.49 1.25 2.23
N SER A 31 12.44 1.91 2.69
CA SER A 31 12.37 2.67 3.95
C SER A 31 11.22 2.16 4.83
N PRO A 32 11.11 2.61 6.10
CA PRO A 32 9.89 2.39 6.90
C PRO A 32 8.64 2.89 6.16
N ARG A 33 7.49 2.25 6.43
CA ARG A 33 6.19 2.51 5.77
C ARG A 33 5.87 4.01 5.71
N GLU A 34 5.92 4.65 6.87
CA GLU A 34 5.59 6.06 7.07
C GLU A 34 6.39 6.98 6.15
N CYS A 35 7.68 6.70 5.92
CA CYS A 35 8.51 7.49 5.02
C CYS A 35 8.04 7.40 3.55
N CYS A 36 7.55 6.25 3.13
CA CYS A 36 7.08 6.03 1.77
C CYS A 36 5.67 6.58 1.55
N GLU A 37 4.84 6.55 2.61
CA GLU A 37 3.53 7.21 2.62
C GLU A 37 3.68 8.74 2.53
N GLU A 38 4.61 9.33 3.29
CA GLU A 38 4.90 10.77 3.23
C GLU A 38 5.50 11.20 1.89
N ARG A 39 6.38 10.37 1.31
CA ARG A 39 6.97 10.61 -0.02
C ARG A 39 5.94 10.60 -1.14
N GLY A 40 4.83 9.88 -0.95
CA GLY A 40 3.75 9.78 -1.92
C GLY A 40 4.13 8.95 -3.15
N ASP A 41 4.81 7.82 -2.93
CA ASP A 41 5.20 6.91 -4.03
C ASP A 41 3.99 6.43 -4.82
N THR A 42 4.20 6.19 -6.11
CA THR A 42 3.15 5.63 -6.97
C THR A 42 2.95 4.16 -6.64
N LEU A 43 1.71 3.80 -6.29
CA LEU A 43 1.34 2.42 -6.00
C LEU A 43 1.00 1.64 -7.28
N ASN A 44 1.13 0.33 -7.23
CA ASN A 44 0.74 -0.60 -8.30
C ASN A 44 -0.46 -1.44 -7.86
N SER A 45 -1.40 -1.74 -8.74
CA SER A 45 -2.44 -2.73 -8.43
C SER A 45 -1.84 -4.13 -8.33
N SER A 46 -2.44 -5.00 -7.52
CA SER A 46 -2.03 -6.40 -7.45
C SER A 46 -2.66 -7.20 -8.57
N ALA A 47 -1.86 -7.99 -9.30
CA ALA A 47 -2.34 -8.94 -10.30
C ALA A 47 -3.33 -9.92 -9.66
N GLY A 48 -4.48 -10.15 -10.31
CA GLY A 48 -5.54 -10.99 -9.76
C GLY A 48 -6.21 -10.46 -8.48
N ASN A 49 -5.85 -9.25 -8.03
CA ASN A 49 -6.23 -8.72 -6.72
C ASN A 49 -5.79 -9.61 -5.55
N GLU A 50 -4.66 -10.30 -5.71
CA GLU A 50 -4.13 -11.24 -4.71
C GLU A 50 -3.10 -10.58 -3.80
N PHE A 51 -3.08 -10.96 -2.52
CA PHE A 51 -2.18 -10.37 -1.52
C PHE A 51 -0.70 -10.57 -1.89
N ASP A 52 -0.35 -11.75 -2.39
CA ASP A 52 1.00 -12.09 -2.91
C ASP A 52 1.07 -12.03 -4.44
N GLY A 53 0.12 -11.33 -5.09
CA GLY A 53 0.17 -11.11 -6.53
C GLY A 53 1.32 -10.18 -6.93
N GLU A 54 1.84 -10.31 -8.14
CA GLU A 54 2.80 -9.34 -8.68
C GLU A 54 2.16 -7.96 -8.90
N PRO A 55 2.93 -6.86 -8.91
CA PRO A 55 2.44 -5.56 -9.31
C PRO A 55 2.05 -5.59 -10.79
N ASP A 56 0.87 -5.06 -11.09
CA ASP A 56 0.28 -5.10 -12.43
C ASP A 56 0.29 -3.71 -13.07
N CYS A 57 -0.65 -2.83 -12.70
CA CYS A 57 -0.80 -1.52 -13.31
C CYS A 57 -0.52 -0.40 -12.31
N PHE A 58 0.19 0.66 -12.75
CA PHE A 58 0.39 1.85 -11.93
C PHE A 58 -0.94 2.53 -11.59
N MET A 59 -1.04 3.04 -10.37
CA MET A 59 -2.11 3.94 -9.98
C MET A 59 -2.04 5.21 -10.84
N ALA A 60 -3.20 5.70 -11.29
CA ALA A 60 -3.25 6.89 -12.11
C ALA A 60 -2.78 8.13 -11.32
N ALA A 61 -1.90 8.93 -11.89
CA ALA A 61 -1.24 10.07 -11.22
C ALA A 61 -2.17 11.16 -10.66
N HIS A 62 -3.43 11.20 -11.09
CA HIS A 62 -4.43 12.17 -10.61
C HIS A 62 -5.17 11.69 -9.35
N ILE A 63 -4.97 10.44 -8.94
CA ILE A 63 -5.59 9.87 -7.74
C ILE A 63 -4.84 10.39 -6.52
N LYS A 64 -5.56 11.07 -5.63
CA LYS A 64 -5.03 11.42 -4.30
C LYS A 64 -5.26 10.26 -3.34
N VAL A 65 -4.18 9.80 -2.73
CA VAL A 65 -4.18 8.74 -1.73
C VAL A 65 -4.16 9.34 -0.32
N GLU A 66 -4.98 8.80 0.56
CA GLU A 66 -4.96 9.09 1.99
C GLU A 66 -4.81 7.76 2.73
N TYR A 67 -3.72 7.61 3.48
CA TYR A 67 -3.44 6.40 4.26
C TYR A 67 -4.20 6.45 5.57
N LEU A 68 -4.97 5.40 5.85
CA LEU A 68 -5.70 5.27 7.10
C LEU A 68 -4.75 4.77 8.20
N PRO A 69 -4.89 5.27 9.44
CA PRO A 69 -4.12 4.75 10.56
C PRO A 69 -4.44 3.28 10.80
N GLU A 70 -3.45 2.51 11.24
CA GLU A 70 -3.67 1.13 11.68
C GLU A 70 -4.59 1.13 12.91
N GLU A 71 -5.69 0.38 12.83
CA GLU A 71 -6.58 0.19 13.97
C GLU A 71 -5.89 -0.71 15.01
N GLY A 72 -5.33 -0.07 16.05
CA GLY A 72 -4.69 -0.76 17.17
C GLY A 72 -3.20 -0.48 17.34
N GLY A 73 -2.73 0.72 17.01
CA GLY A 73 -1.33 1.12 17.19
C GLY A 73 -0.81 0.90 18.61
N GLU A 74 -0.19 -0.24 18.85
CA GLU A 74 0.88 -0.37 19.82
C GLU A 74 2.15 0.07 19.07
N GLN A 75 2.49 1.36 19.24
CA GLN A 75 3.84 1.83 18.96
C GLN A 75 4.73 1.14 20.00
N ASP A 76 5.34 0.02 19.64
CA ASP A 76 6.46 -0.53 20.41
C ASP A 76 7.55 0.56 20.46
N GLY A 77 7.75 1.10 21.66
CA GLY A 77 8.66 2.20 21.96
C GLY A 77 10.12 1.80 22.12
#